data_AF-A0A940JBX3-F1
#
_entry.id   AF-A0A940JBX3-F1
#
_cell.length_a   1.000
_cell.length_b   1.000
_cell.length_c   1.000
_cell.angle_alpha   90.00
_cell.angle_beta   90.00
_cell.angle_gamma   90.00
#
_symmetry.space_group_name_H-M   'P 1'
#
loop_
_entity.id
_entity.type
_entity.pdbx_description
1 polymer ?
#
loop_
_entity_poly.entity_id
_entity_poly.type
_entity_poly.pdbx_seq_one_letter_code
_entity_poly.pdbx_strand_id
1 'polypeptide(L)'
;MSPFALLMTAIAIEVAATSVLPKAEGFSNAPWTVAVATGYLVSIWLLTLVVKRMDVSIAYAIWAGLGTAAVAVVGYLWLGEGLGVTKLGGIALIVAGVVLVNLQGVSHA
;
A
#
# COMPACT_ATOMS: atom_id res chain seq x y z
N MET A 1 -0.19 15.87 13.10
CA MET A 1 0.47 14.94 12.16
C MET A 1 0.35 15.48 10.74
N SER A 2 1.41 15.46 9.95
CA SER A 2 1.36 15.82 8.53
C SER A 2 0.52 14.79 7.75
N PRO A 3 -0.16 15.19 6.65
CA PRO A 3 -0.95 14.26 5.84
C PRO A 3 -0.09 13.12 5.28
N PHE A 4 1.17 13.41 4.92
CA PHE A 4 2.14 12.40 4.49
C PHE A 4 2.51 11.40 5.59
N ALA A 5 2.66 11.82 6.86
CA ALA A 5 2.96 10.89 7.94
C ALA A 5 1.79 9.92 8.20
N LEU A 6 0.54 10.42 8.15
CA LEU A 6 -0.65 9.57 8.24
C LEU A 6 -0.72 8.58 7.06
N LEU A 7 -0.41 9.04 5.85
CA LEU A 7 -0.39 8.22 4.65
C LEU A 7 0.67 7.11 4.73
N MET A 8 1.89 7.44 5.13
CA MET A 8 2.96 6.45 5.33
C MET A 8 2.59 5.42 6.40
N THR A 9 1.91 5.86 7.46
CA THR A 9 1.41 4.95 8.51
C THR A 9 0.33 4.02 7.96
N ALA A 10 -0.61 4.54 7.16
CA ALA A 10 -1.65 3.74 6.52
C ALA A 10 -1.04 2.67 5.60
N ILE A 11 -0.04 3.03 4.80
CA ILE A 11 0.67 2.12 3.89
C ILE A 11 1.45 1.07 4.68
N ALA A 12 2.17 1.46 5.74
CA ALA A 12 2.91 0.50 6.56
C ALA A 12 2.00 -0.57 7.18
N ILE A 13 0.82 -0.17 7.68
CA ILE A 13 -0.17 -1.09 8.23
C ILE A 13 -0.76 -2.00 7.14
N GLU A 14 -1.07 -1.45 5.97
CA GLU A 14 -1.57 -2.20 4.82
C GLU A 14 -0.56 -3.26 4.35
N VAL A 15 0.70 -2.89 4.22
CA VAL A 15 1.79 -3.79 3.83
C VAL A 15 1.99 -4.89 4.89
N ALA A 16 1.93 -4.52 6.18
CA ALA A 16 1.98 -5.50 7.27
C ALA A 16 0.78 -6.48 7.24
N ALA A 17 -0.43 -5.99 6.97
CA ALA A 17 -1.62 -6.82 6.83
C ALA A 17 -1.52 -7.75 5.60
N THR A 18 -1.09 -7.21 4.46
CA THR A 18 -0.94 -7.95 3.21
C THR A 18 0.13 -9.02 3.31
N SER A 19 1.23 -8.74 4.00
CA SER A 19 2.33 -9.71 4.15
C SER A 19 1.98 -10.93 5.00
N VAL A 20 0.96 -10.85 5.86
CA VAL A 20 0.43 -12.01 6.60
C VAL A 20 -0.83 -12.61 5.96
N LEU A 21 -1.34 -12.04 4.87
CA LEU A 21 -2.51 -12.50 4.15
C LEU A 21 -2.44 -13.99 3.75
N PRO A 22 -1.29 -14.54 3.27
CA PRO A 22 -1.20 -15.96 2.95
C PRO A 22 -1.50 -16.88 4.15
N LYS A 23 -1.27 -16.42 5.39
CA LYS A 23 -1.53 -17.19 6.61
C LYS A 23 -3.01 -17.27 6.97
N ALA A 24 -3.86 -16.44 6.37
CA ALA A 24 -5.30 -16.51 6.58
C ALA A 24 -5.93 -17.74 5.91
N GLU A 25 -5.22 -18.44 5.02
CA GLU A 25 -5.67 -19.70 4.36
C GLU A 25 -7.07 -19.57 3.74
N GLY A 26 -7.27 -18.55 2.89
CA GLY A 26 -8.58 -18.26 2.29
C GLY A 26 -9.64 -17.86 3.32
N PHE A 27 -9.21 -17.27 4.43
CA PHE A 27 -10.00 -16.90 5.60
C PHE A 27 -10.44 -18.03 6.53
N SER A 28 -9.93 -19.25 6.32
CA SER A 28 -10.20 -20.40 7.20
C SER A 28 -9.50 -20.29 8.55
N ASN A 29 -8.36 -19.57 8.63
CA ASN A 29 -7.61 -19.40 9.87
C ASN A 29 -8.05 -18.13 10.62
N ALA A 30 -8.95 -18.30 11.60
CA ALA A 30 -9.62 -17.19 12.28
C ALA A 30 -8.68 -16.13 12.91
N PRO A 31 -7.61 -16.48 13.65
CA PRO A 31 -6.66 -15.49 14.17
C PRO A 31 -6.02 -14.62 13.09
N TRP A 32 -5.54 -15.23 11.99
CA TRP A 32 -4.91 -14.49 10.90
C TRP A 32 -5.92 -13.69 10.09
N THR A 33 -7.14 -14.21 9.88
CA THR A 33 -8.25 -13.47 9.27
C THR A 33 -8.56 -12.19 10.03
N VAL A 34 -8.67 -12.27 11.37
CA VAL A 34 -8.93 -11.08 12.20
C VAL A 34 -7.78 -10.09 12.12
N ALA A 35 -6.53 -10.55 12.16
CA ALA A 35 -5.36 -9.68 12.04
C ALA A 35 -5.31 -8.94 10.69
N VAL A 36 -5.55 -9.65 9.60
CA VAL A 36 -5.61 -9.07 8.24
C VAL A 36 -6.77 -8.06 8.14
N ALA A 37 -7.98 -8.46 8.55
CA ALA A 37 -9.16 -7.60 8.45
C ALA A 37 -8.99 -6.32 9.27
N THR A 38 -8.51 -6.43 10.51
CA THR A 38 -8.25 -5.26 11.36
C THR A 38 -7.16 -4.37 10.79
N GLY A 39 -6.08 -4.94 10.25
CA GLY A 39 -5.03 -4.18 9.57
C GLY A 39 -5.55 -3.37 8.38
N TYR A 40 -6.31 -3.99 7.47
CA TYR A 40 -6.93 -3.27 6.36
C TYR A 40 -7.93 -2.19 6.82
N LEU A 41 -8.77 -2.49 7.82
CA LEU A 41 -9.71 -1.52 8.37
C LEU A 41 -9.01 -0.30 8.95
N VAL A 42 -7.93 -0.50 9.71
CA VAL A 42 -7.13 0.61 10.28
C VAL A 42 -6.44 1.40 9.17
N SER A 43 -5.87 0.73 8.17
CA SER A 43 -5.24 1.42 7.04
C SER A 43 -6.24 2.29 6.27
N ILE A 44 -7.41 1.75 5.93
CA ILE A 44 -8.46 2.51 5.25
C ILE A 44 -8.98 3.65 6.11
N TRP A 45 -9.16 3.42 7.41
CA TRP A 45 -9.57 4.49 8.33
C TRP A 45 -8.56 5.63 8.35
N LEU A 46 -7.25 5.34 8.42
CA LEU A 46 -6.21 6.36 8.32
C LEU A 46 -6.25 7.08 6.97
N LEU A 47 -6.48 6.36 5.87
CA LEU A 47 -6.63 6.96 4.54
C LEU A 47 -7.81 7.93 4.50
N THR A 48 -8.94 7.65 5.18
CA THR A 48 -10.05 8.61 5.31
C THR A 48 -9.65 9.91 6.00
N LEU A 49 -8.64 9.88 6.88
CA LEU A 49 -8.11 11.08 7.54
C LEU A 49 -7.13 11.83 6.63
N VAL A 50 -6.40 11.12 5.78
CA VAL A 50 -5.48 11.69 4.78
C VAL A 50 -6.25 12.49 3.74
N VAL A 51 -7.33 11.92 3.19
CA VAL A 51 -8.13 12.57 2.13
C VAL A 51 -8.91 13.80 2.60
N LYS A 52 -9.02 14.03 3.92
CA LYS A 52 -9.53 15.30 4.47
C LYS A 52 -8.53 16.45 4.34
N ARG A 53 -7.27 16.17 3.99
CA ARG A 53 -6.16 17.12 4.00
C ARG A 53 -5.34 17.14 2.70
N MET A 54 -5.56 16.18 1.80
CA MET A 54 -5.01 16.16 0.44
C MET A 54 -6.06 15.61 -0.52
N ASP A 55 -5.91 15.91 -1.80
CA ASP A 55 -6.82 15.38 -2.81
C ASP A 55 -6.84 13.86 -2.83
N VAL A 56 -8.06 13.30 -2.94
CA VAL A 56 -8.28 11.85 -2.99
C VAL A 56 -7.44 11.19 -4.07
N SER A 57 -7.33 11.81 -5.24
CA SER A 57 -6.55 11.31 -6.38
C SER A 57 -5.07 11.16 -6.02
N ILE A 58 -4.49 12.12 -5.30
CA ILE A 58 -3.08 12.10 -4.90
C ILE A 58 -2.87 11.05 -3.80
N ALA A 59 -3.74 11.06 -2.77
CA ALA A 59 -3.68 10.10 -1.67
C ALA A 59 -3.75 8.66 -2.17
N TYR A 60 -4.72 8.38 -3.05
CA TYR A 60 -4.96 7.05 -3.57
C TYR A 60 -3.83 6.59 -4.50
N ALA A 61 -3.30 7.48 -5.34
CA ALA A 61 -2.16 7.14 -6.21
C ALA A 61 -0.92 6.74 -5.40
N ILE A 62 -0.58 7.52 -4.37
CA ILE A 62 0.56 7.20 -3.49
C ILE A 62 0.28 5.92 -2.71
N TRP A 63 -0.90 5.81 -2.08
CA TRP A 63 -1.28 4.63 -1.29
C TRP A 63 -1.22 3.35 -2.11
N ALA A 64 -1.89 3.30 -3.26
CA ALA A 64 -1.95 2.11 -4.11
C ALA A 64 -0.58 1.77 -4.70
N GLY A 65 0.17 2.75 -5.22
CA GLY A 65 1.42 2.45 -5.91
C GLY A 65 2.59 2.17 -4.97
N LEU A 66 2.74 2.94 -3.89
CA LEU A 66 3.78 2.66 -2.89
C LEU A 66 3.44 1.39 -2.09
N GLY A 67 2.17 1.17 -1.75
CA GLY A 67 1.70 -0.08 -1.13
C GLY A 67 2.04 -1.29 -1.99
N THR A 68 1.69 -1.26 -3.28
CA THR A 68 2.01 -2.37 -4.20
C THR A 68 3.51 -2.60 -4.35
N ALA A 69 4.31 -1.54 -4.49
CA ALA A 69 5.76 -1.66 -4.58
C ALA A 69 6.36 -2.27 -3.29
N ALA A 70 5.90 -1.82 -2.12
CA ALA A 70 6.35 -2.33 -0.83
C ALA A 70 5.93 -3.79 -0.61
N VAL A 71 4.69 -4.16 -0.93
CA VAL A 71 4.23 -5.56 -0.88
C VAL A 71 5.07 -6.45 -1.78
N ALA A 72 5.42 -5.99 -2.99
CA ALA A 72 6.25 -6.78 -3.89
C ALA A 72 7.67 -7.02 -3.35
N VAL A 73 8.27 -6.02 -2.69
CA VAL A 73 9.55 -6.15 -1.99
C VAL A 73 9.42 -7.10 -0.81
N VAL A 74 8.36 -6.97 -0.01
CA VAL A 74 8.10 -7.88 1.12
C VAL A 74 7.85 -9.32 0.64
N GLY A 75 7.15 -9.50 -0.48
CA GLY A 75 6.93 -10.82 -1.07
C GLY A 75 8.24 -11.49 -1.47
N TYR A 76 9.19 -10.73 -2.01
CA TYR A 76 10.53 -11.25 -2.28
C TYR A 76 11.30 -11.60 -1.02
N LEU A 77 11.39 -10.67 -0.07
CA LEU A 77 12.26 -10.82 1.11
C LEU A 77 11.70 -11.81 2.14
N TRP A 78 10.38 -11.88 2.28
CA TRP A 78 9.73 -12.57 3.39
C TRP A 78 8.86 -13.75 2.97
N LEU A 79 8.23 -13.68 1.79
CA LEU A 79 7.40 -14.77 1.26
C LEU A 79 8.18 -15.70 0.32
N GLY A 80 9.44 -15.39 0.01
CA GLY A 80 10.28 -16.18 -0.88
C GLY A 80 9.79 -16.18 -2.33
N GLU A 81 8.97 -15.19 -2.71
CA GLU A 81 8.48 -15.06 -4.08
C GLU A 81 9.63 -14.68 -5.02
N GLY A 82 9.75 -15.34 -6.17
CA GLY A 82 10.78 -14.98 -7.15
C GLY A 82 10.62 -13.54 -7.68
N LEU A 83 11.69 -12.75 -7.63
CA LEU A 83 11.80 -11.50 -8.40
C LEU A 83 12.27 -11.81 -9.82
N GLY A 84 11.33 -12.20 -10.67
CA GLY A 84 11.59 -12.27 -12.10
C GLY A 84 11.79 -10.86 -12.69
N VAL A 85 12.55 -10.76 -13.80
CA VAL A 85 12.77 -9.51 -14.54
C VAL A 85 11.44 -8.83 -14.91
N THR A 86 10.41 -9.61 -15.23
CA THR A 86 9.06 -9.13 -15.52
C THR A 86 8.40 -8.46 -14.31
N LYS A 87 8.56 -9.00 -13.10
CA LYS A 87 7.99 -8.44 -11.86
C LYS A 87 8.68 -7.12 -11.51
N LEU A 88 10.00 -7.05 -11.69
CA LEU A 88 10.78 -5.82 -11.53
C LEU A 88 10.36 -4.74 -12.53
N GLY A 89 10.16 -5.10 -13.80
CA GLY A 89 9.63 -4.18 -14.82
C GLY A 89 8.24 -3.64 -14.46
N GLY A 90 7.36 -4.50 -13.94
CA GLY A 90 6.04 -4.10 -13.44
C GLY A 90 6.12 -3.12 -12.26
N ILE A 91 6.97 -3.40 -11.26
CA ILE A 91 7.19 -2.49 -10.12
C ILE A 91 7.73 -1.14 -10.61
N ALA A 92 8.68 -1.13 -11.54
CA ALA A 92 9.23 0.11 -12.10
C ALA A 92 8.14 0.95 -12.80
N LEU A 93 7.23 0.32 -13.56
CA LEU A 93 6.10 1.00 -14.19
C LEU A 93 5.10 1.54 -13.16
N ILE A 94 4.83 0.81 -12.07
CA ILE A 94 3.97 1.29 -10.98
C ILE A 94 4.58 2.53 -10.34
N VAL A 95 5.87 2.48 -9.98
CA VAL A 95 6.58 3.62 -9.38
C VAL A 95 6.57 4.82 -10.34
N ALA A 96 6.85 4.61 -11.63
CA ALA A 96 6.77 5.67 -12.63
C ALA A 96 5.36 6.28 -12.72
N GLY A 97 4.30 5.46 -12.69
CA GLY A 97 2.92 5.93 -12.66
C GLY A 97 2.60 6.80 -11.45
N VAL A 98 3.04 6.41 -10.25
CA VAL A 98 2.88 7.21 -9.02
C VAL A 98 3.56 8.56 -9.15
N VAL A 99 4.80 8.58 -9.65
CA VAL A 99 5.55 9.82 -9.84
C VAL A 99 4.82 10.75 -10.81
N LEU A 100 4.33 10.23 -11.94
CA LEU A 100 3.58 11.02 -12.92
C LEU A 100 2.29 11.62 -12.34
N VAL A 101 1.52 10.86 -11.57
CA VAL A 101 0.30 11.36 -10.91
C VAL A 101 0.65 12.42 -9.87
N ASN A 102 1.72 12.21 -9.11
CA ASN A 102 2.15 13.17 -8.10
C ASN A 102 2.60 14.50 -8.72
N LEU A 103 3.29 14.46 -9.86
CA LEU A 103 3.73 15.67 -10.58
C LEU A 103 2.55 16.55 -11.04
N GLN A 104 1.42 15.95 -11.43
CA GLN A 104 0.21 16.73 -11.78
C GLN A 104 -0.52 17.24 -10.54
N GLY A 105 -0.48 16.52 -9.42
CA GLY A 105 -1.08 16.93 -8.15
C GLY A 105 -0.38 18.11 -7.46
N VAL A 106 0.84 18.48 -7.88
CA VAL A 106 1.58 19.66 -7.38
C VAL A 106 1.21 20.94 -8.15
N SER A 107 0.42 20.82 -9.22
CA SER A 107 -0.11 21.98 -9.95
C SER A 107 -1.35 22.55 -9.26
N HIS A 108 -1.16 23.14 -8.08
CA HIS A 108 -2.10 24.18 -7.63
C HIS A 108 -1.91 25.39 -8.56
N ALA A 109 -2.86 25.56 -9.48
CA ALA A 109 -3.20 26.88 -10.00
C ALA A 109 -3.82 27.72 -8.87
#